data_AF-A0A812Q3Q2-F1
#
_entry.id   AF-A0A812Q3Q2-F1
#
_cell.length_a   1.000
_cell.length_b   1.000
_cell.length_c   1.000
_cell.angle_alpha   90.00
_cell.angle_beta   90.00
_cell.angle_gamma   90.00
#
_symmetry.space_group_name_H-M   'P 1'
#
loop_
_entity.id
_entity.type
_entity.pdbx_description
1 polymer ?
#
loop_
_entity_poly.entity_id
_entity_poly.type
_entity_poly.pdbx_seq_one_letter_code
_entity_poly.pdbx_strand_id
1 'polypeptide(L)'
;THHAARFASRLRRVGVYGFNLLLWSRLVDRRLDAVPIELARTLLDKKGVRYSAPNLGVAGVEANRAAVWEEGFAGVYATLLLNLQTPDTLSPVRYAHPAPSFAGVYLWDSAFISQVWAPWDRMVARDVLQAVVDLRDGDRLQHVVADFSESVFTQPPLLAWAVHRLAQAQEIRDDAGWLGAMYEPLAAYHEWLKANRRLEGGLYAWLHPYESGIDNSPRFSTLDESRFADTTPLAAPDFATYMVLQCEALAELSDLLDREDAPTYRQAAQGLRDGMNDRLWHAGDGVYYDRNETSGEFVRSKTIASLLPLWAGAPTDAIANRLRDQAMDPDAFGTTVPLPTVARNDPFFAKDMWRGPVWINTAYAVLQGLARHGYLEETASLAYRLCDGVYRTFGECRRFFEFYDPDRYDIEELGRKAGNRWKHFTLGSKPVGEFVGWTGLVNTIVIETLVGFHHVAGRRVLRPLLPKEAEGVAMNVRLPQEGLDIMVEREGDRVLATVRDSAMKFCDITLSYTETSGGIRTYIDAKREYLNRHTDHEHVLIVPGETDEVIAEGRNTTHHIASPYLPGCKPYRVFWRPDKIKQALD
;
A
#
# COMPACT_ATOMS: atom_id res chain seq x y z
N THR A 1 19.93 37.45 19.47
CA THR A 1 19.50 36.42 20.46
C THR A 1 18.56 35.36 19.85
N HIS A 2 17.62 35.71 18.96
CA HIS A 2 16.76 34.74 18.26
C HIS A 2 17.47 33.74 17.31
N HIS A 3 18.54 34.16 16.62
CA HIS A 3 19.31 33.28 15.73
C HIS A 3 20.12 32.20 16.46
N ALA A 4 20.71 32.54 17.62
CA ALA A 4 21.48 31.58 18.43
C ALA A 4 20.58 30.52 19.08
N ALA A 5 19.37 30.90 19.52
CA ALA A 5 18.38 29.95 20.04
C ALA A 5 17.84 29.01 18.95
N ARG A 6 17.59 29.54 17.72
CA ARG A 6 17.20 28.72 16.56
C ARG A 6 18.32 27.75 16.18
N PHE A 7 19.57 28.22 16.12
CA PHE A 7 20.75 27.40 15.81
C PHE A 7 21.03 26.32 16.85
N ALA A 8 20.96 26.64 18.14
CA ALA A 8 21.12 25.67 19.23
C ALA A 8 19.98 24.64 19.27
N SER A 9 18.74 25.05 18.98
CA SER A 9 17.61 24.12 18.86
C SER A 9 17.74 23.19 17.63
N ARG A 10 18.32 23.70 16.53
CA ARG A 10 18.58 22.96 15.30
C ARG A 10 19.71 21.95 15.51
N LEU A 11 20.80 22.34 16.18
CA LEU A 11 21.89 21.43 16.57
C LEU A 11 21.44 20.33 17.54
N ARG A 12 20.61 20.68 18.54
CA ARG A 12 20.04 19.69 19.47
C ARG A 12 19.10 18.73 18.74
N ARG A 13 18.27 19.21 17.80
CA ARG A 13 17.36 18.36 17.01
C ARG A 13 18.09 17.51 15.97
N VAL A 14 19.14 18.02 15.32
CA VAL A 14 20.03 17.23 14.44
C VAL A 14 20.78 16.17 15.23
N GLY A 15 21.26 16.51 16.43
CA GLY A 15 21.86 15.56 17.36
C GLY A 15 20.87 14.46 17.78
N VAL A 16 19.63 14.82 18.09
CA VAL A 16 18.56 13.86 18.44
C VAL A 16 18.11 13.05 17.22
N TYR A 17 18.01 13.62 16.02
CA TYR A 17 17.66 12.90 14.79
C TYR A 17 18.77 11.92 14.40
N GLY A 18 20.02 12.36 14.36
CA GLY A 18 21.17 11.48 14.08
C GLY A 18 21.32 10.40 15.14
N PHE A 19 21.10 10.74 16.42
CA PHE A 19 21.05 9.79 17.51
C PHE A 19 19.89 8.81 17.34
N ASN A 20 18.67 9.26 17.06
CA ASN A 20 17.49 8.40 16.84
C ASN A 20 17.66 7.50 15.61
N LEU A 21 18.19 8.01 14.50
CA LEU A 21 18.47 7.22 13.30
C LEU A 21 19.47 6.09 13.62
N LEU A 22 20.53 6.39 14.38
CA LEU A 22 21.54 5.42 14.84
C LEU A 22 21.05 4.50 15.97
N LEU A 23 20.15 4.99 16.84
CA LEU A 23 19.61 4.22 17.96
C LEU A 23 18.55 3.26 17.47
N TRP A 24 17.61 3.71 16.63
CA TRP A 24 16.58 2.88 16.03
C TRP A 24 17.19 1.89 15.03
N SER A 25 18.16 2.28 14.20
CA SER A 25 18.83 1.32 13.32
C SER A 25 19.61 0.24 14.06
N ARG A 26 20.01 0.46 15.33
CA ARG A 26 20.73 -0.52 16.16
C ARG A 26 19.86 -1.26 17.20
N LEU A 27 18.78 -0.66 17.67
CA LEU A 27 17.84 -1.26 18.65
C LEU A 27 16.81 -2.15 17.96
N VAL A 28 16.31 -1.73 16.79
CA VAL A 28 15.36 -2.51 15.97
C VAL A 28 16.04 -3.77 15.42
N ASP A 29 17.35 -3.73 15.23
CA ASP A 29 18.13 -4.88 14.74
C ASP A 29 18.43 -5.92 15.85
N ARG A 30 18.11 -5.62 17.13
CA ARG A 30 18.58 -6.45 18.24
C ARG A 30 17.64 -6.82 19.38
N ARG A 31 16.42 -6.28 19.55
CA ARG A 31 15.48 -6.71 20.61
C ARG A 31 14.15 -5.93 20.59
N LEU A 32 13.28 -6.21 19.62
CA LEU A 32 11.87 -5.86 19.78
C LEU A 32 11.04 -7.10 19.44
N ASP A 33 10.22 -7.52 20.39
CA ASP A 33 9.18 -8.53 20.17
C ASP A 33 8.31 -8.08 18.99
N ALA A 34 7.79 -9.05 18.22
CA ALA A 34 6.98 -8.80 17.05
C ALA A 34 5.85 -7.79 17.32
N VAL A 35 5.53 -6.96 16.33
CA VAL A 35 4.42 -5.99 16.42
C VAL A 35 3.13 -6.73 16.83
N PRO A 36 2.38 -6.26 17.85
CA PRO A 36 1.11 -6.89 18.22
C PRO A 36 0.15 -6.85 17.04
N ILE A 37 -0.34 -8.03 16.64
CA ILE A 37 -1.27 -8.18 15.51
C ILE A 37 -2.66 -7.59 15.86
N GLU A 38 -3.03 -7.59 17.15
CA GLU A 38 -4.27 -6.98 17.62
C GLU A 38 -4.15 -5.45 17.77
N LEU A 39 -4.95 -4.73 16.99
CA LEU A 39 -5.01 -3.27 17.00
C LEU A 39 -6.09 -2.79 17.96
N ALA A 40 -5.71 -2.33 19.15
CA ALA A 40 -6.64 -1.78 20.11
C ALA A 40 -7.41 -0.56 19.55
N ARG A 41 -8.73 -0.50 19.77
CA ARG A 41 -9.60 0.60 19.33
C ARG A 41 -9.08 1.98 19.76
N THR A 42 -8.52 2.06 20.96
CA THR A 42 -7.92 3.29 21.51
C THR A 42 -6.75 3.83 20.69
N LEU A 43 -5.95 2.96 20.05
CA LEU A 43 -4.85 3.37 19.18
C LEU A 43 -5.37 3.90 17.84
N LEU A 44 -6.40 3.25 17.27
CA LEU A 44 -7.06 3.70 16.04
C LEU A 44 -7.66 5.09 16.24
N ASP A 45 -8.41 5.30 17.32
CA ASP A 45 -9.01 6.59 17.64
C ASP A 45 -7.95 7.69 17.84
N LYS A 46 -6.83 7.36 18.52
CA LYS A 46 -5.70 8.30 18.68
C LYS A 46 -5.07 8.71 17.35
N LYS A 47 -5.02 7.80 16.37
CA LYS A 47 -4.51 8.04 15.02
C LYS A 47 -5.60 8.51 14.04
N GLY A 48 -6.83 8.71 14.51
CA GLY A 48 -7.97 9.15 13.71
C GLY A 48 -8.46 8.13 12.68
N VAL A 49 -8.13 6.84 12.83
CA VAL A 49 -8.58 5.78 11.93
C VAL A 49 -9.98 5.35 12.31
N ARG A 50 -10.91 5.40 11.35
CA ARG A 50 -12.36 5.22 11.61
C ARG A 50 -12.74 3.76 11.73
N TYR A 51 -12.23 2.93 10.83
CA TYR A 51 -12.61 1.53 10.68
C TYR A 51 -11.59 0.58 11.30
N SER A 52 -12.05 -0.60 11.72
CA SER A 52 -11.14 -1.71 11.99
C SER A 52 -10.41 -2.14 10.72
N ALA A 53 -9.21 -2.70 10.87
CA ALA A 53 -8.44 -3.18 9.73
C ALA A 53 -9.18 -4.29 8.97
N PRO A 54 -9.00 -4.39 7.64
CA PRO A 54 -9.40 -5.57 6.90
C PRO A 54 -8.79 -6.84 7.50
N ASN A 55 -9.52 -7.94 7.37
CA ASN A 55 -9.09 -9.25 7.87
C ASN A 55 -9.18 -10.30 6.77
N LEU A 56 -8.26 -11.26 6.78
CA LEU A 56 -8.23 -12.40 5.89
C LEU A 56 -8.39 -13.67 6.72
N GLY A 57 -9.29 -14.55 6.30
CA GLY A 57 -9.34 -15.96 6.71
C GLY A 57 -8.99 -16.87 5.54
N VAL A 58 -8.24 -17.92 5.78
CA VAL A 58 -7.80 -18.89 4.77
C VAL A 58 -8.19 -20.29 5.20
N ALA A 59 -8.90 -21.02 4.32
CA ALA A 59 -9.34 -22.38 4.56
C ALA A 59 -8.95 -23.32 3.41
N GLY A 60 -9.08 -24.64 3.65
CA GLY A 60 -8.82 -25.68 2.65
C GLY A 60 -7.34 -26.02 2.43
N VAL A 61 -6.44 -25.47 3.26
CA VAL A 61 -5.02 -25.82 3.33
C VAL A 61 -4.62 -26.24 4.75
N GLU A 62 -3.41 -26.75 4.91
CA GLU A 62 -2.84 -27.05 6.23
C GLU A 62 -2.86 -25.81 7.15
N ALA A 63 -3.16 -26.02 8.43
CA ALA A 63 -3.36 -24.93 9.40
C ALA A 63 -2.15 -23.99 9.54
N ASN A 64 -0.93 -24.52 9.40
CA ASN A 64 0.30 -23.73 9.39
C ASN A 64 0.35 -22.76 8.18
N ARG A 65 -0.06 -23.22 6.99
CA ARG A 65 -0.07 -22.41 5.77
C ARG A 65 -1.17 -21.36 5.82
N ALA A 66 -2.34 -21.70 6.35
CA ALA A 66 -3.41 -20.74 6.60
C ALA A 66 -2.92 -19.63 7.56
N ALA A 67 -2.34 -20.02 8.70
CA ALA A 67 -1.84 -19.07 9.71
C ALA A 67 -0.79 -18.10 9.14
N VAL A 68 0.12 -18.57 8.29
CA VAL A 68 1.12 -17.70 7.62
C VAL A 68 0.47 -16.57 6.84
N TRP A 69 -0.56 -16.87 6.05
CA TRP A 69 -1.29 -15.86 5.27
C TRP A 69 -2.12 -14.93 6.15
N GLU A 70 -2.87 -15.48 7.11
CA GLU A 70 -3.72 -14.69 8.00
C GLU A 70 -2.89 -13.73 8.87
N GLU A 71 -1.82 -14.23 9.50
CA GLU A 71 -0.92 -13.43 10.32
C GLU A 71 -0.12 -12.42 9.50
N GLY A 72 0.35 -12.82 8.31
CA GLY A 72 1.05 -11.92 7.39
C GLY A 72 0.15 -10.77 6.92
N PHE A 73 -1.08 -11.08 6.52
CA PHE A 73 -2.06 -10.09 6.10
C PHE A 73 -2.39 -9.12 7.24
N ALA A 74 -2.63 -9.63 8.45
CA ALA A 74 -2.89 -8.79 9.62
C ALA A 74 -1.66 -7.97 10.05
N GLY A 75 -0.46 -8.56 9.97
CA GLY A 75 0.80 -7.92 10.31
C GLY A 75 1.09 -6.69 9.42
N VAL A 76 0.75 -6.74 8.14
CA VAL A 76 0.88 -5.58 7.24
C VAL A 76 0.10 -4.38 7.79
N TYR A 77 -1.16 -4.56 8.17
CA TYR A 77 -1.97 -3.46 8.71
C TYR A 77 -1.48 -2.97 10.08
N ALA A 78 -0.97 -3.88 10.93
CA ALA A 78 -0.40 -3.51 12.20
C ALA A 78 0.84 -2.60 12.03
N THR A 79 1.78 -2.98 11.17
CA THR A 79 2.97 -2.16 10.89
C THR A 79 2.61 -0.88 10.11
N LEU A 80 1.64 -0.92 9.19
CA LEU A 80 1.14 0.28 8.50
C LEU A 80 0.60 1.33 9.48
N LEU A 81 -0.16 0.91 10.50
CA LEU A 81 -0.67 1.80 11.54
C LEU A 81 0.45 2.40 12.38
N LEU A 82 1.49 1.63 12.71
CA LEU A 82 2.65 2.15 13.44
C LEU A 82 3.35 3.26 12.65
N ASN A 83 3.45 3.08 11.35
CA ASN A 83 4.10 4.00 10.42
C ASN A 83 3.29 5.28 10.13
N LEU A 84 1.98 5.28 10.41
CA LEU A 84 1.11 6.46 10.27
C LEU A 84 1.40 7.52 11.35
N GLN A 85 1.63 8.75 10.93
CA GLN A 85 1.80 9.91 11.79
C GLN A 85 0.50 10.72 11.86
N THR A 86 0.20 11.22 13.05
CA THR A 86 -0.85 12.23 13.25
C THR A 86 -0.35 13.60 12.81
N PRO A 87 -1.24 14.56 12.50
CA PRO A 87 -0.84 15.93 12.20
C PRO A 87 0.15 16.50 13.22
N ASP A 88 1.19 17.16 12.74
CA ASP A 88 2.27 17.72 13.54
C ASP A 88 2.89 18.95 12.86
N THR A 89 4.15 19.27 13.19
CA THR A 89 4.86 20.40 12.59
C THR A 89 5.29 20.19 11.14
N LEU A 90 5.40 18.94 10.69
CA LEU A 90 5.77 18.61 9.32
C LEU A 90 4.55 18.73 8.40
N SER A 91 3.40 18.17 8.80
CA SER A 91 2.18 18.21 7.99
C SER A 91 0.93 18.49 8.82
N PRO A 92 0.01 19.34 8.34
CA PRO A 92 -1.27 19.62 9.00
C PRO A 92 -2.28 18.48 8.87
N VAL A 93 -2.00 17.48 8.04
CA VAL A 93 -2.82 16.27 7.85
C VAL A 93 -2.02 15.03 8.28
N ARG A 94 -2.67 13.87 8.33
CA ARG A 94 -1.97 12.60 8.58
C ARG A 94 -1.02 12.30 7.42
N TYR A 95 0.13 11.73 7.73
CA TYR A 95 1.12 11.32 6.74
C TYR A 95 1.76 10.01 7.18
N ALA A 96 2.48 9.33 6.29
CA ALA A 96 3.05 8.02 6.59
C ALA A 96 4.55 7.97 6.28
N HIS A 97 5.29 7.31 7.17
CA HIS A 97 6.66 6.89 6.90
C HIS A 97 6.66 5.52 6.20
N PRO A 98 7.61 5.21 5.31
CA PRO A 98 7.75 3.85 4.78
C PRO A 98 8.15 2.83 5.87
N ALA A 99 8.99 3.27 6.81
CA ALA A 99 9.40 2.55 8.01
C ALA A 99 9.86 3.56 9.08
N PRO A 100 10.00 3.16 10.36
CA PRO A 100 10.53 4.04 11.41
C PRO A 100 11.93 4.60 11.10
N SER A 101 12.76 3.84 10.37
CA SER A 101 14.09 4.28 9.93
C SER A 101 14.07 5.30 8.79
N PHE A 102 12.92 5.50 8.13
CA PHE A 102 12.69 6.45 7.05
C PHE A 102 11.70 7.53 7.50
N ALA A 103 12.10 8.31 8.51
CA ALA A 103 11.28 9.35 9.12
C ALA A 103 11.15 10.60 8.22
N GLY A 104 10.36 10.49 7.15
CA GLY A 104 9.99 11.58 6.25
C GLY A 104 8.84 11.18 5.33
N VAL A 105 8.28 12.17 4.64
CA VAL A 105 7.25 11.98 3.62
C VAL A 105 7.94 11.77 2.28
N TYR A 106 7.83 10.57 1.73
CA TYR A 106 8.44 10.20 0.44
C TYR A 106 7.38 10.19 -0.67
N LEU A 107 7.71 10.74 -1.85
CA LEU A 107 6.75 10.94 -2.95
C LEU A 107 6.14 9.62 -3.44
N TRP A 108 6.95 8.74 -4.00
CA TRP A 108 6.42 7.51 -4.62
C TRP A 108 5.93 6.49 -3.57
N ASP A 109 6.53 6.46 -2.38
CA ASP A 109 6.12 5.60 -1.28
C ASP A 109 4.70 5.99 -0.84
N SER A 110 4.42 7.28 -0.67
CA SER A 110 3.10 7.77 -0.28
C SER A 110 2.03 7.41 -1.32
N ALA A 111 2.39 7.43 -2.61
CA ALA A 111 1.50 6.95 -3.67
C ALA A 111 1.11 5.49 -3.44
N PHE A 112 2.05 4.59 -3.13
CA PHE A 112 1.76 3.18 -2.85
C PHE A 112 1.10 2.94 -1.49
N ILE A 113 1.57 3.60 -0.43
CA ILE A 113 1.01 3.53 0.93
C ILE A 113 -0.48 3.89 0.91
N SER A 114 -0.86 4.91 0.14
CA SER A 114 -2.28 5.28 -0.02
C SER A 114 -3.14 4.14 -0.58
N GLN A 115 -2.59 3.28 -1.44
CA GLN A 115 -3.31 2.13 -1.99
C GLN A 115 -3.47 0.99 -0.98
N VAL A 116 -2.58 0.91 0.02
CA VAL A 116 -2.73 -0.02 1.15
C VAL A 116 -3.78 0.49 2.15
N TRP A 117 -3.84 1.82 2.34
CA TRP A 117 -4.87 2.46 3.18
C TRP A 117 -6.26 2.48 2.53
N ALA A 118 -6.36 2.56 1.20
CA ALA A 118 -7.64 2.68 0.50
C ALA A 118 -8.71 1.63 0.90
N PRO A 119 -8.41 0.32 1.00
CA PRO A 119 -9.39 -0.67 1.46
C PRO A 119 -9.64 -0.65 2.98
N TRP A 120 -8.82 0.07 3.77
CA TRP A 120 -8.99 0.19 5.22
C TRP A 120 -9.69 1.48 5.63
N ASP A 121 -9.10 2.64 5.30
CA ASP A 121 -9.64 3.97 5.59
C ASP A 121 -9.21 4.95 4.48
N ARG A 122 -10.12 5.22 3.54
CA ARG A 122 -9.89 6.12 2.39
C ARG A 122 -9.56 7.54 2.81
N MET A 123 -10.03 7.99 3.97
CA MET A 123 -9.69 9.32 4.47
C MET A 123 -8.25 9.39 4.96
N VAL A 124 -7.68 8.29 5.47
CA VAL A 124 -6.24 8.20 5.74
C VAL A 124 -5.46 8.22 4.44
N ALA A 125 -5.87 7.42 3.44
CA ALA A 125 -5.23 7.38 2.13
C ALA A 125 -5.18 8.77 1.47
N ARG A 126 -6.30 9.50 1.55
CA ARG A 126 -6.44 10.90 1.10
C ARG A 126 -5.42 11.82 1.77
N ASP A 127 -5.32 11.77 3.10
CA ASP A 127 -4.40 12.63 3.86
C ASP A 127 -2.94 12.36 3.51
N VAL A 128 -2.56 11.07 3.37
CA VAL A 128 -1.20 10.66 2.97
C VAL A 128 -0.81 11.27 1.61
N LEU A 129 -1.74 11.30 0.64
CA LEU A 129 -1.51 11.93 -0.66
C LEU A 129 -1.42 13.46 -0.56
N GLN A 130 -2.33 14.07 0.21
CA GLN A 130 -2.36 15.51 0.44
C GLN A 130 -1.05 16.01 1.07
N ALA A 131 -0.50 15.29 2.03
CA ALA A 131 0.75 15.65 2.69
C ALA A 131 1.91 15.84 1.71
N VAL A 132 1.99 15.02 0.65
CA VAL A 132 3.03 15.16 -0.39
C VAL A 132 2.85 16.44 -1.20
N VAL A 133 1.60 16.77 -1.58
CA VAL A 133 1.28 17.99 -2.34
C VAL A 133 1.53 19.25 -1.52
N ASP A 134 1.22 19.22 -0.23
CA ASP A 134 1.42 20.34 0.69
C ASP A 134 2.91 20.63 0.92
N LEU A 135 3.76 19.60 0.81
CA LEU A 135 5.21 19.67 1.01
C LEU A 135 6.00 19.92 -0.28
N ARG A 136 5.35 20.28 -1.38
CA ARG A 136 6.01 20.59 -2.66
C ARG A 136 6.94 21.81 -2.57
N ASP A 137 7.90 21.88 -3.48
CA ASP A 137 8.82 22.99 -3.67
C ASP A 137 8.48 23.72 -4.98
N GLY A 138 7.70 24.80 -4.88
CA GLY A 138 7.06 25.42 -6.05
C GLY A 138 6.12 24.44 -6.74
N ASP A 139 6.38 24.15 -8.01
CA ASP A 139 5.64 23.17 -8.81
C ASP A 139 6.25 21.75 -8.72
N ARG A 140 7.42 21.59 -8.09
CA ARG A 140 8.11 20.31 -8.00
C ARG A 140 7.65 19.52 -6.78
N LEU A 141 7.19 18.29 -6.99
CA LEU A 141 7.06 17.33 -5.90
C LEU A 141 8.44 16.77 -5.51
N GLN A 142 8.75 16.86 -4.23
CA GLN A 142 10.06 16.50 -3.68
C GLN A 142 10.16 14.99 -3.46
N HIS A 143 11.33 14.39 -3.70
CA HIS A 143 11.60 12.97 -3.37
C HIS A 143 11.23 12.67 -1.91
N VAL A 144 11.78 13.46 -0.98
CA VAL A 144 11.52 13.31 0.45
C VAL A 144 11.55 14.67 1.13
N VAL A 145 10.65 14.85 2.08
CA VAL A 145 10.67 15.95 3.05
C VAL A 145 10.63 15.37 4.46
N ALA A 146 11.59 15.78 5.28
CA ALA A 146 11.70 15.45 6.69
C ALA A 146 11.95 16.74 7.50
N ASP A 147 11.75 16.68 8.83
CA ASP A 147 11.82 17.83 9.76
C ASP A 147 13.00 18.82 9.57
N PHE A 148 14.12 18.38 9.01
CA PHE A 148 15.34 19.16 8.85
C PHE A 148 16.02 18.96 7.49
N SER A 149 15.38 18.26 6.55
CA SER A 149 15.94 17.94 5.24
C SER A 149 14.87 17.95 4.16
N GLU A 150 15.17 18.66 3.09
CA GLU A 150 14.40 18.68 1.85
C GLU A 150 15.28 18.19 0.72
N SER A 151 14.70 17.39 -0.19
CA SER A 151 15.43 16.84 -1.32
C SER A 151 15.33 17.75 -2.53
N VAL A 152 16.48 18.03 -3.17
CA VAL A 152 16.54 18.71 -4.47
C VAL A 152 16.05 17.84 -5.64
N PHE A 153 15.93 16.54 -5.39
CA PHE A 153 15.50 15.55 -6.36
C PHE A 153 13.98 15.35 -6.32
N THR A 154 13.40 14.94 -7.44
CA THR A 154 12.06 14.36 -7.47
C THR A 154 12.12 12.82 -7.38
N GLN A 155 11.00 12.14 -7.61
CA GLN A 155 10.87 10.69 -7.63
C GLN A 155 9.83 10.25 -8.69
N PRO A 156 9.58 8.95 -8.91
CA PRO A 156 8.54 8.48 -9.82
C PRO A 156 7.19 9.19 -9.62
N PRO A 157 6.65 9.88 -10.66
CA PRO A 157 5.52 10.80 -10.52
C PRO A 157 4.17 10.08 -10.50
N LEU A 158 3.96 9.24 -9.49
CA LEU A 158 2.78 8.38 -9.35
C LEU A 158 1.64 9.02 -8.55
N LEU A 159 1.79 10.27 -8.10
CA LEU A 159 0.81 10.88 -7.20
C LEU A 159 -0.52 11.16 -7.89
N ALA A 160 -0.52 11.63 -9.14
CA ALA A 160 -1.76 11.79 -9.92
C ALA A 160 -2.47 10.45 -10.14
N TRP A 161 -1.71 9.40 -10.47
CA TRP A 161 -2.23 8.04 -10.58
C TRP A 161 -2.88 7.56 -9.28
N ALA A 162 -2.25 7.79 -8.13
CA ALA A 162 -2.78 7.40 -6.84
C ALA A 162 -4.06 8.18 -6.45
N VAL A 163 -4.11 9.48 -6.74
CA VAL A 163 -5.32 10.31 -6.53
C VAL A 163 -6.47 9.83 -7.41
N HIS A 164 -6.21 9.61 -8.71
CA HIS A 164 -7.22 9.10 -9.63
C HIS A 164 -7.74 7.72 -9.22
N ARG A 165 -6.86 6.81 -8.78
CA ARG A 165 -7.28 5.51 -8.24
C ARG A 165 -8.17 5.65 -7.01
N LEU A 166 -7.81 6.53 -6.08
CA LEU A 166 -8.62 6.78 -4.90
C LEU A 166 -10.00 7.37 -5.28
N ALA A 167 -10.04 8.22 -6.31
CA ALA A 167 -11.27 8.80 -6.88
C ALA A 167 -12.17 7.80 -7.64
N GLN A 168 -11.75 6.53 -7.79
CA GLN A 168 -12.64 5.49 -8.28
C GLN A 168 -13.70 5.12 -7.24
N ALA A 169 -13.45 5.36 -5.96
CA ALA A 169 -14.45 5.22 -4.90
C ALA A 169 -15.39 6.44 -4.86
N GLN A 170 -16.68 6.20 -4.71
CA GLN A 170 -17.70 7.24 -4.80
C GLN A 170 -17.48 8.39 -3.79
N GLU A 171 -17.14 8.06 -2.54
CA GLU A 171 -16.89 9.06 -1.48
C GLU A 171 -15.83 10.11 -1.88
N ILE A 172 -14.80 9.69 -2.60
CA ILE A 172 -13.70 10.56 -3.01
C ILE A 172 -14.05 11.26 -4.32
N ARG A 173 -14.71 10.55 -5.24
CA ARG A 173 -15.23 11.09 -6.50
C ARG A 173 -16.14 12.29 -6.29
N ASP A 174 -16.98 12.23 -5.27
CA ASP A 174 -17.97 13.25 -4.96
C ASP A 174 -17.36 14.49 -4.26
N ASP A 175 -16.10 14.44 -3.81
CA ASP A 175 -15.38 15.57 -3.20
C ASP A 175 -14.61 16.38 -4.25
N ALA A 176 -15.36 17.09 -5.11
CA ALA A 176 -14.79 17.96 -6.14
C ALA A 176 -13.86 19.04 -5.58
N GLY A 177 -14.09 19.49 -4.34
CA GLY A 177 -13.25 20.49 -3.67
C GLY A 177 -11.85 19.97 -3.40
N TRP A 178 -11.74 18.77 -2.82
CA TRP A 178 -10.46 18.13 -2.60
C TRP A 178 -9.78 17.71 -3.90
N LEU A 179 -10.53 17.12 -4.84
CA LEU A 179 -9.98 16.75 -6.15
C LEU A 179 -9.42 17.96 -6.90
N GLY A 180 -10.11 19.10 -6.87
CA GLY A 180 -9.60 20.35 -7.44
C GLY A 180 -8.31 20.83 -6.76
N ALA A 181 -8.25 20.78 -5.42
CA ALA A 181 -7.06 21.17 -4.66
C ALA A 181 -5.84 20.26 -4.91
N MET A 182 -6.07 18.99 -5.26
CA MET A 182 -5.02 18.05 -5.66
C MET A 182 -4.63 18.22 -7.13
N TYR A 183 -5.60 18.41 -8.02
CA TYR A 183 -5.39 18.46 -9.46
C TYR A 183 -4.49 19.65 -9.86
N GLU A 184 -4.72 20.86 -9.34
CA GLU A 184 -3.97 22.05 -9.78
C GLU A 184 -2.45 21.89 -9.54
N PRO A 185 -1.96 21.49 -8.34
CA PRO A 185 -0.53 21.25 -8.13
C PRO A 185 0.02 20.07 -8.95
N LEU A 186 -0.78 19.04 -9.21
CA LEU A 186 -0.36 17.88 -10.01
C LEU A 186 -0.21 18.22 -11.49
N ALA A 187 -1.11 19.05 -12.04
CA ALA A 187 -0.99 19.59 -13.39
C ALA A 187 0.24 20.50 -13.52
N ALA A 188 0.50 21.36 -12.53
CA ALA A 188 1.71 22.18 -12.49
C ALA A 188 3.00 21.33 -12.42
N TYR A 189 2.99 20.27 -11.62
CA TYR A 189 4.10 19.32 -11.53
C TYR A 189 4.34 18.57 -12.85
N HIS A 190 3.28 18.22 -13.58
CA HIS A 190 3.42 17.63 -14.91
C HIS A 190 4.16 18.57 -15.88
N GLU A 191 3.78 19.86 -15.91
CA GLU A 191 4.47 20.85 -16.74
C GLU A 191 5.91 21.10 -16.25
N TRP A 192 6.16 21.07 -14.94
CA TRP A 192 7.51 21.13 -14.39
C TRP A 192 8.38 19.96 -14.88
N LEU A 193 7.87 18.71 -14.84
CA LEU A 193 8.60 17.55 -15.35
C LEU A 193 8.89 17.67 -16.84
N LYS A 194 7.92 18.14 -17.62
CA LYS A 194 8.07 18.39 -19.06
C LYS A 194 9.13 19.44 -19.35
N ALA A 195 9.22 20.51 -18.56
CA ALA A 195 10.22 21.55 -18.74
C ALA A 195 11.63 21.13 -18.29
N ASN A 196 11.75 20.19 -17.34
CA ASN A 196 13.02 19.89 -16.66
C ASN A 196 13.58 18.50 -16.92
N ARG A 197 12.80 17.56 -17.49
CA ARG A 197 13.17 16.14 -17.66
C ARG A 197 12.89 15.57 -19.05
N ARG A 198 12.16 16.30 -19.90
CA ARG A 198 11.85 15.84 -21.25
C ARG A 198 13.05 16.04 -22.17
N LEU A 199 13.37 15.00 -22.93
CA LEU A 199 14.42 15.00 -23.95
C LEU A 199 13.89 15.57 -25.27
N GLU A 200 14.80 15.92 -26.18
CA GLU A 200 14.45 16.36 -27.55
C GLU A 200 13.64 15.28 -28.28
N GLY A 201 13.92 14.01 -28.00
CA GLY A 201 13.17 12.88 -28.53
C GLY A 201 11.74 12.73 -28.03
N GLY A 202 11.32 13.54 -27.06
CA GLY A 202 9.97 13.56 -26.51
C GLY A 202 9.74 12.60 -25.35
N LEU A 203 10.66 11.67 -25.09
CA LEU A 203 10.72 10.82 -23.90
C LEU A 203 11.40 11.55 -22.73
N TYR A 204 11.61 10.86 -21.61
CA TYR A 204 12.08 11.47 -20.35
C TYR A 204 13.33 10.77 -19.82
N ALA A 205 14.21 11.57 -19.21
CA ALA A 205 15.42 11.10 -18.54
C ALA A 205 15.43 11.50 -17.07
N TRP A 206 15.97 10.62 -16.23
CA TRP A 206 16.24 10.92 -14.84
C TRP A 206 17.43 11.88 -14.74
N LEU A 207 17.33 12.93 -13.90
CA LEU A 207 18.47 13.83 -13.65
C LEU A 207 19.62 13.11 -12.94
N HIS A 208 19.26 12.17 -12.07
CA HIS A 208 20.20 11.40 -11.26
C HIS A 208 19.56 10.04 -10.90
N PRO A 209 20.32 8.95 -10.72
CA PRO A 209 19.77 7.64 -10.34
C PRO A 209 18.86 7.65 -9.10
N TYR A 210 19.11 8.56 -8.15
CA TYR A 210 18.24 8.75 -6.97
C TYR A 210 16.82 9.21 -7.30
N GLU A 211 16.60 9.87 -8.44
CA GLU A 211 15.23 10.23 -8.87
C GLU A 211 14.45 9.02 -9.37
N SER A 212 15.11 7.97 -9.84
CA SER A 212 14.42 6.78 -10.38
C SER A 212 13.77 5.91 -9.30
N GLY A 213 14.22 6.04 -8.05
CA GLY A 213 13.88 5.13 -6.96
C GLY A 213 14.65 3.80 -6.97
N ILE A 214 15.38 3.47 -8.04
CA ILE A 214 16.11 2.19 -8.24
C ILE A 214 17.63 2.40 -8.30
N ASP A 215 18.16 3.11 -7.31
CA ASP A 215 19.44 3.82 -7.39
C ASP A 215 20.70 2.99 -7.66
N ASN A 216 20.78 1.74 -7.21
CA ASN A 216 21.93 0.86 -7.45
C ASN A 216 21.70 -0.20 -8.55
N SER A 217 20.67 -0.01 -9.36
CA SER A 217 20.37 -0.85 -10.51
C SER A 217 21.54 -0.87 -11.51
N PRO A 218 21.86 -2.03 -12.13
CA PRO A 218 22.98 -2.15 -13.06
C PRO A 218 22.92 -1.22 -14.29
N ARG A 219 21.74 -0.66 -14.61
CA ARG A 219 21.58 0.35 -15.66
C ARG A 219 22.15 1.73 -15.31
N PHE A 220 22.44 1.99 -14.03
CA PHE A 220 22.91 3.30 -13.54
C PHE A 220 24.28 3.26 -12.87
N SER A 221 24.72 2.09 -12.41
CA SER A 221 26.01 1.96 -11.77
C SER A 221 26.60 0.56 -11.96
N THR A 222 27.94 0.53 -11.93
CA THR A 222 28.67 -0.72 -11.66
C THR A 222 28.50 -1.12 -10.19
N LEU A 223 29.19 -2.17 -9.73
CA LEU A 223 29.18 -2.54 -8.30
C LEU A 223 29.77 -1.43 -7.39
N ASP A 224 30.48 -0.45 -7.94
CA ASP A 224 30.95 0.73 -7.21
C ASP A 224 29.92 1.87 -7.24
N GLU A 225 29.08 1.95 -6.20
CA GLU A 225 28.07 3.02 -6.03
C GLU A 225 28.66 4.42 -5.77
N SER A 226 30.00 4.58 -5.67
CA SER A 226 30.60 5.92 -5.63
C SER A 226 30.63 6.59 -7.01
N ARG A 227 30.36 5.84 -8.08
CA ARG A 227 30.36 6.30 -9.47
C ARG A 227 29.06 5.94 -10.16
N PHE A 228 28.21 6.94 -10.36
CA PHE A 228 27.00 6.81 -11.15
C PHE A 228 27.26 7.16 -12.61
N ALA A 229 26.56 6.48 -13.51
CA ALA A 229 26.50 6.87 -14.91
C ALA A 229 25.76 8.21 -15.05
N ASP A 230 26.09 8.96 -16.09
CA ASP A 230 25.30 10.12 -16.49
C ASP A 230 23.97 9.65 -17.09
N THR A 231 22.88 9.91 -16.38
CA THR A 231 21.53 9.50 -16.78
C THR A 231 20.80 10.54 -17.62
N THR A 232 21.34 11.76 -17.71
CA THR A 232 20.67 12.87 -18.39
C THR A 232 20.41 12.68 -19.90
N PRO A 233 21.19 11.86 -20.66
CA PRO A 233 20.84 11.55 -22.05
C PRO A 233 20.03 10.26 -22.21
N LEU A 234 19.66 9.56 -21.13
CA LEU A 234 19.04 8.24 -21.19
C LEU A 234 17.51 8.35 -21.20
N ALA A 235 16.90 8.09 -22.35
CA ALA A 235 15.46 7.88 -22.44
C ALA A 235 15.10 6.59 -21.70
N ALA A 236 14.30 6.72 -20.63
CA ALA A 236 14.08 5.67 -19.65
C ALA A 236 12.67 5.05 -19.77
N PRO A 237 12.54 3.71 -19.91
CA PRO A 237 11.23 3.06 -20.10
C PRO A 237 10.30 3.20 -18.89
N ASP A 238 10.85 3.15 -17.69
CA ASP A 238 10.14 3.38 -16.43
C ASP A 238 9.64 4.82 -16.30
N PHE A 239 10.47 5.83 -16.61
CA PHE A 239 10.01 7.22 -16.53
C PHE A 239 8.93 7.51 -17.58
N ALA A 240 9.11 7.05 -18.82
CA ALA A 240 8.07 7.17 -19.84
C ALA A 240 6.76 6.49 -19.42
N THR A 241 6.85 5.33 -18.76
CA THR A 241 5.69 4.63 -18.18
C THR A 241 4.97 5.50 -17.15
N TYR A 242 5.70 6.05 -16.17
CA TYR A 242 5.10 6.89 -15.13
C TYR A 242 4.50 8.18 -15.69
N MET A 243 5.09 8.75 -16.75
CA MET A 243 4.52 9.90 -17.44
C MET A 243 3.23 9.56 -18.18
N VAL A 244 3.12 8.38 -18.78
CA VAL A 244 1.83 7.89 -19.34
C VAL A 244 0.78 7.80 -18.25
N LEU A 245 1.08 7.15 -17.12
CA LEU A 245 0.13 6.99 -16.01
C LEU A 245 -0.31 8.34 -15.43
N GLN A 246 0.62 9.30 -15.33
CA GLN A 246 0.32 10.66 -14.89
C GLN A 246 -0.59 11.39 -15.89
N CYS A 247 -0.32 11.30 -17.19
CA CYS A 247 -1.20 11.86 -18.23
C CYS A 247 -2.60 11.23 -18.19
N GLU A 248 -2.70 9.90 -18.09
CA GLU A 248 -4.00 9.21 -17.98
C GLU A 248 -4.79 9.70 -16.76
N ALA A 249 -4.13 9.76 -15.60
CA ALA A 249 -4.77 10.21 -14.38
C ALA A 249 -5.22 11.68 -14.44
N LEU A 250 -4.38 12.58 -14.99
CA LEU A 250 -4.74 13.99 -15.16
C LEU A 250 -5.88 14.17 -16.16
N ALA A 251 -5.95 13.37 -17.22
CA ALA A 251 -7.07 13.40 -18.16
C ALA A 251 -8.38 12.99 -17.48
N GLU A 252 -8.38 11.91 -16.70
CA GLU A 252 -9.57 11.45 -16.00
C GLU A 252 -10.00 12.43 -14.88
N LEU A 253 -9.03 13.02 -14.16
CA LEU A 253 -9.31 14.06 -13.16
C LEU A 253 -9.82 15.36 -13.80
N SER A 254 -9.31 15.73 -14.97
CA SER A 254 -9.83 16.85 -15.77
C SER A 254 -11.29 16.63 -16.11
N ASP A 255 -11.65 15.46 -16.65
CA ASP A 255 -13.04 15.14 -17.00
C ASP A 255 -13.95 15.13 -15.75
N LEU A 256 -13.45 14.63 -14.62
CA LEU A 256 -14.17 14.65 -13.34
C LEU A 256 -14.46 16.06 -12.82
N LEU A 257 -13.59 17.01 -13.12
CA LEU A 257 -13.63 18.40 -12.65
C LEU A 257 -14.15 19.37 -13.72
N ASP A 258 -14.70 18.85 -14.82
CA ASP A 258 -15.17 19.61 -15.98
C ASP A 258 -14.12 20.60 -16.53
N ARG A 259 -12.85 20.17 -16.59
CA ARG A 259 -11.73 20.92 -17.20
C ARG A 259 -11.53 20.54 -18.66
N GLU A 260 -10.87 21.40 -19.43
CA GLU A 260 -10.74 21.27 -20.90
C GLU A 260 -9.43 20.61 -21.37
N ASP A 261 -8.51 20.23 -20.47
CA ASP A 261 -7.16 19.80 -20.84
C ASP A 261 -7.00 18.26 -21.01
N ALA A 262 -8.04 17.47 -20.70
CA ALA A 262 -8.03 16.02 -20.89
C ALA A 262 -7.59 15.55 -22.30
N PRO A 263 -8.02 16.17 -23.43
CA PRO A 263 -7.55 15.78 -24.75
C PRO A 263 -6.03 15.92 -24.92
N THR A 264 -5.43 16.97 -24.34
CA THR A 264 -3.99 17.24 -24.37
C THR A 264 -3.22 16.12 -23.66
N TYR A 265 -3.69 15.74 -22.46
CA TYR A 265 -3.06 14.66 -21.70
C TYR A 265 -3.20 13.30 -22.40
N ARG A 266 -4.37 13.00 -22.98
CA ARG A 266 -4.58 11.76 -23.75
C ARG A 266 -3.65 11.68 -24.96
N GLN A 267 -3.48 12.78 -25.69
CA GLN A 267 -2.54 12.86 -26.81
C GLN A 267 -1.10 12.66 -26.36
N ALA A 268 -0.69 13.31 -25.26
CA ALA A 268 0.65 13.14 -24.70
C ALA A 268 0.91 11.69 -24.26
N ALA A 269 -0.06 11.05 -23.60
CA ALA A 269 0.03 9.63 -23.23
C ALA A 269 0.23 8.73 -24.46
N GLN A 270 -0.52 8.96 -25.54
CA GLN A 270 -0.36 8.18 -26.76
C GLN A 270 1.03 8.37 -27.40
N GLY A 271 1.50 9.62 -27.51
CA GLY A 271 2.84 9.89 -28.07
C GLY A 271 3.97 9.25 -27.27
N LEU A 272 3.82 9.12 -25.96
CA LEU A 272 4.78 8.41 -25.11
C LEU A 272 4.76 6.89 -25.34
N ARG A 273 3.59 6.28 -25.56
CA ARG A 273 3.47 4.86 -25.93
C ARG A 273 4.18 4.56 -27.24
N ASP A 274 3.90 5.38 -28.24
CA ASP A 274 4.51 5.24 -29.56
C ASP A 274 6.03 5.41 -29.45
N GLY A 275 6.49 6.44 -28.74
CA GLY A 275 7.91 6.68 -28.49
C GLY A 275 8.62 5.52 -27.78
N MET A 276 7.98 4.88 -26.79
CA MET A 276 8.53 3.69 -26.13
C MET A 276 8.70 2.53 -27.11
N ASN A 277 7.68 2.22 -27.91
CA ASN A 277 7.72 1.14 -28.91
C ASN A 277 8.77 1.38 -29.98
N ASP A 278 8.88 2.61 -30.48
CA ASP A 278 9.77 2.93 -31.59
C ASP A 278 11.24 3.00 -31.17
N ARG A 279 11.51 3.44 -29.93
CA ARG A 279 12.86 3.84 -29.51
C ARG A 279 13.46 2.97 -28.44
N LEU A 280 12.66 2.38 -27.56
CA LEU A 280 13.14 1.66 -26.39
C LEU A 280 13.02 0.14 -26.52
N TRP A 281 12.21 -0.36 -27.46
CA TRP A 281 12.03 -1.79 -27.70
C TRP A 281 13.26 -2.40 -28.39
N HIS A 282 13.83 -3.44 -27.78
CA HIS A 282 14.92 -4.22 -28.37
C HIS A 282 14.43 -5.60 -28.82
N ALA A 283 14.08 -5.71 -30.10
CA ALA A 283 13.46 -6.91 -30.68
C ALA A 283 14.28 -8.20 -30.51
N GLY A 284 15.62 -8.10 -30.49
CA GLY A 284 16.50 -9.26 -30.34
C GLY A 284 16.44 -9.90 -28.95
N ASP A 285 16.27 -9.07 -27.91
CA ASP A 285 16.24 -9.54 -26.51
C ASP A 285 14.80 -9.69 -26.00
N GLY A 286 13.82 -9.16 -26.73
CA GLY A 286 12.40 -9.25 -26.38
C GLY A 286 12.02 -8.41 -25.17
N VAL A 287 12.72 -7.30 -24.93
CA VAL A 287 12.50 -6.41 -23.79
C VAL A 287 12.74 -4.93 -24.16
N TYR A 288 12.27 -4.01 -23.31
CA TYR A 288 12.63 -2.60 -23.41
C TYR A 288 13.92 -2.29 -22.66
N TYR A 289 14.72 -1.35 -23.15
CA TYR A 289 15.91 -0.84 -22.46
C TYR A 289 15.95 0.68 -22.48
N ASP A 290 16.68 1.25 -21.52
CA ASP A 290 17.14 2.63 -21.64
C ASP A 290 17.94 2.81 -22.93
N ARG A 291 17.77 3.96 -23.57
CA ARG A 291 18.50 4.31 -24.77
C ARG A 291 19.11 5.69 -24.63
N ASN A 292 20.41 5.78 -24.88
CA ASN A 292 21.09 7.07 -24.94
C ASN A 292 20.65 7.80 -26.22
N GLU A 293 19.98 8.95 -26.09
CA GLU A 293 19.48 9.69 -27.27
C GLU A 293 20.61 10.29 -28.12
N THR A 294 21.79 10.54 -27.53
CA THR A 294 22.95 11.08 -28.25
C THR A 294 23.66 10.03 -29.10
N SER A 295 23.96 8.85 -28.52
CA SER A 295 24.67 7.78 -29.25
C SER A 295 23.72 6.83 -29.99
N GLY A 296 22.46 6.76 -29.57
CA GLY A 296 21.49 5.79 -30.05
C GLY A 296 21.66 4.38 -29.49
N GLU A 297 22.60 4.18 -28.56
CA GLU A 297 22.92 2.87 -27.97
C GLU A 297 21.98 2.50 -26.81
N PHE A 298 21.72 1.21 -26.66
CA PHE A 298 20.94 0.65 -25.55
C PHE A 298 21.82 0.36 -24.34
N VAL A 299 21.31 0.63 -23.14
CA VAL A 299 21.88 0.14 -21.88
C VAL A 299 21.34 -1.26 -21.62
N ARG A 300 22.08 -2.28 -22.09
CA ARG A 300 21.63 -3.68 -22.07
C ARG A 300 21.82 -4.34 -20.71
N SER A 301 20.83 -4.16 -19.83
CA SER A 301 20.61 -5.00 -18.65
C SER A 301 19.11 -5.20 -18.46
N LYS A 302 18.68 -6.45 -18.33
CA LYS A 302 17.28 -6.87 -18.17
C LYS A 302 16.80 -6.59 -16.76
N THR A 303 16.55 -5.32 -16.48
CA THR A 303 16.02 -4.88 -15.19
C THR A 303 14.49 -4.92 -15.20
N ILE A 304 13.85 -4.82 -14.03
CA ILE A 304 12.38 -4.77 -13.95
C ILE A 304 11.79 -3.58 -14.72
N ALA A 305 12.56 -2.49 -14.91
CA ALA A 305 12.20 -1.35 -15.73
C ALA A 305 11.90 -1.74 -17.19
N SER A 306 12.49 -2.82 -17.67
CA SER A 306 12.26 -3.39 -19.01
C SER A 306 10.84 -3.93 -19.21
N LEU A 307 10.12 -4.25 -18.13
CA LEU A 307 8.75 -4.77 -18.17
C LEU A 307 7.70 -3.68 -17.90
N LEU A 308 8.08 -2.56 -17.29
CA LEU A 308 7.15 -1.51 -16.85
C LEU A 308 6.29 -0.88 -17.96
N PRO A 309 6.71 -0.80 -19.24
CA PRO A 309 5.83 -0.33 -20.31
C PRO A 309 4.49 -1.08 -20.42
N LEU A 310 4.39 -2.34 -19.94
CA LEU A 310 3.11 -3.05 -19.80
C LEU A 310 2.10 -2.24 -18.98
N TRP A 311 2.54 -1.59 -17.89
CA TRP A 311 1.66 -0.83 -17.01
C TRP A 311 1.04 0.40 -17.72
N ALA A 312 1.83 1.03 -18.58
CA ALA A 312 1.39 2.13 -19.44
C ALA A 312 0.47 1.67 -20.58
N GLY A 313 0.33 0.36 -20.82
CA GLY A 313 -0.37 -0.18 -21.99
C GLY A 313 0.32 0.21 -23.30
N ALA A 314 1.65 0.40 -23.27
CA ALA A 314 2.42 0.79 -24.44
C ALA A 314 2.66 -0.36 -25.43
N PRO A 315 3.01 -1.59 -24.98
CA PRO A 315 3.25 -2.72 -25.88
C PRO A 315 2.08 -3.01 -26.81
N THR A 316 2.39 -3.35 -28.06
CA THR A 316 1.43 -4.08 -28.91
C THR A 316 1.25 -5.51 -28.39
N ASP A 317 0.21 -6.23 -28.80
CA ASP A 317 -0.02 -7.62 -28.37
C ASP A 317 1.20 -8.53 -28.60
N ALA A 318 1.92 -8.34 -29.71
CA ALA A 318 3.12 -9.10 -30.02
C ALA A 318 4.26 -8.82 -29.03
N ILE A 319 4.45 -7.55 -28.65
CA ILE A 319 5.45 -7.15 -27.66
C ILE A 319 5.01 -7.62 -26.26
N ALA A 320 3.75 -7.43 -25.92
CA ALA A 320 3.16 -7.83 -24.64
C ALA A 320 3.32 -9.34 -24.41
N ASN A 321 3.13 -10.15 -25.44
CA ASN A 321 3.36 -11.60 -25.39
C ASN A 321 4.81 -11.93 -25.01
N ARG A 322 5.80 -11.27 -25.65
CA ARG A 322 7.23 -11.47 -25.35
C ARG A 322 7.58 -11.07 -23.92
N LEU A 323 7.03 -9.95 -23.44
CA LEU A 323 7.25 -9.50 -22.07
C LEU A 323 6.60 -10.44 -21.05
N ARG A 324 5.40 -10.95 -21.34
CA ARG A 324 4.73 -11.98 -20.53
C ARG A 324 5.56 -13.26 -20.46
N ASP A 325 6.16 -13.70 -21.57
CA ASP A 325 7.07 -14.84 -21.57
C ASP A 325 8.30 -14.59 -20.67
N GLN A 326 8.91 -13.39 -20.72
CA GLN A 326 10.01 -13.02 -19.81
C GLN A 326 9.57 -12.98 -18.34
N ALA A 327 8.36 -12.46 -18.06
CA ALA A 327 7.80 -12.36 -16.71
C ALA A 327 7.54 -13.73 -16.07
N MET A 328 7.16 -14.72 -16.89
CA MET A 328 6.84 -16.08 -16.45
C MET A 328 8.04 -17.03 -16.47
N ASP A 329 9.10 -16.73 -17.21
CA ASP A 329 10.30 -17.57 -17.33
C ASP A 329 11.05 -17.66 -15.98
N PRO A 330 11.18 -18.85 -15.35
CA PRO A 330 11.85 -19.03 -14.07
C PRO A 330 13.35 -18.68 -14.09
N ASP A 331 13.99 -18.74 -15.26
CA ASP A 331 15.38 -18.35 -15.48
C ASP A 331 15.53 -16.85 -15.79
N ALA A 332 14.41 -16.11 -15.87
CA ALA A 332 14.38 -14.65 -16.00
C ALA A 332 13.69 -14.01 -14.79
N PHE A 333 12.43 -13.58 -14.93
CA PHE A 333 11.69 -12.89 -13.86
C PHE A 333 10.69 -13.79 -13.11
N GLY A 334 10.44 -15.00 -13.59
CA GLY A 334 9.47 -15.96 -13.03
C GLY A 334 9.96 -16.74 -11.82
N THR A 335 10.87 -16.19 -11.02
CA THR A 335 11.53 -16.83 -9.87
C THR A 335 10.55 -17.28 -8.77
N THR A 336 11.02 -18.02 -7.75
CA THR A 336 10.18 -18.57 -6.67
C THR A 336 9.34 -17.50 -5.99
N VAL A 337 9.99 -16.44 -5.50
CA VAL A 337 9.34 -15.16 -5.23
C VAL A 337 9.54 -14.33 -6.50
N PRO A 338 8.49 -14.07 -7.29
CA PRO A 338 8.65 -13.61 -8.67
C PRO A 338 8.97 -12.12 -8.79
N LEU A 339 9.33 -11.73 -10.01
CA LEU A 339 9.57 -10.36 -10.45
C LEU A 339 10.77 -9.71 -9.72
N PRO A 340 11.97 -10.35 -9.77
CA PRO A 340 13.20 -9.76 -9.29
C PRO A 340 13.51 -8.46 -10.02
N THR A 341 14.26 -7.57 -9.37
CA THR A 341 14.63 -6.27 -9.95
C THR A 341 15.55 -6.38 -11.17
N VAL A 342 16.19 -7.53 -11.34
CA VAL A 342 17.03 -7.92 -12.48
C VAL A 342 16.69 -9.36 -12.82
N ALA A 343 16.55 -9.68 -14.12
CA ALA A 343 16.32 -11.05 -14.56
C ALA A 343 17.45 -11.98 -14.08
N ARG A 344 17.11 -13.20 -13.65
CA ARG A 344 18.10 -14.18 -13.15
C ARG A 344 19.19 -14.50 -14.16
N ASN A 345 18.87 -14.55 -15.44
CA ASN A 345 19.81 -14.78 -16.54
C ASN A 345 20.62 -13.55 -16.97
N ASP A 346 20.43 -12.39 -16.34
CA ASP A 346 21.26 -11.21 -16.60
C ASP A 346 22.63 -11.35 -15.90
N PRO A 347 23.74 -11.01 -16.57
CA PRO A 347 25.08 -11.12 -15.99
C PRO A 347 25.31 -10.24 -14.75
N PHE A 348 24.46 -9.24 -14.51
CA PHE A 348 24.55 -8.36 -13.35
C PHE A 348 23.60 -8.74 -12.21
N PHE A 349 22.88 -9.86 -12.31
CA PHE A 349 22.06 -10.37 -11.23
C PHE A 349 22.91 -10.63 -9.98
N ALA A 350 22.48 -10.06 -8.86
CA ALA A 350 23.06 -10.24 -7.55
C ALA A 350 21.99 -10.07 -6.48
N LYS A 351 22.10 -10.82 -5.37
CA LYS A 351 21.21 -10.69 -4.19
C LYS A 351 21.52 -9.43 -3.37
N ASP A 352 21.61 -8.26 -4.02
CA ASP A 352 21.91 -6.97 -3.42
C ASP A 352 20.95 -5.88 -3.91
N MET A 353 20.04 -5.44 -3.04
CA MET A 353 19.11 -4.32 -3.26
C MET A 353 18.40 -4.30 -4.64
N TRP A 354 18.69 -3.36 -5.56
CA TRP A 354 18.06 -3.26 -6.90
C TRP A 354 18.77 -4.07 -7.99
N ARG A 355 19.59 -5.05 -7.62
CA ARG A 355 20.36 -5.88 -8.56
C ARG A 355 19.85 -7.31 -8.71
N GLY A 356 18.68 -7.64 -8.15
CA GLY A 356 18.15 -9.00 -8.17
C GLY A 356 17.05 -9.26 -7.16
N PRO A 357 17.10 -8.75 -5.91
CA PRO A 357 16.00 -8.91 -4.97
C PRO A 357 14.66 -8.37 -5.49
N VAL A 358 13.57 -8.88 -4.92
CA VAL A 358 12.19 -8.56 -5.29
C VAL A 358 11.69 -7.38 -4.48
N TRP A 359 11.17 -6.37 -5.16
CA TRP A 359 10.55 -5.18 -4.55
C TRP A 359 9.09 -5.11 -4.94
N ILE A 360 8.21 -5.00 -3.94
CA ILE A 360 6.77 -5.22 -4.15
C ILE A 360 6.15 -4.13 -5.02
N ASN A 361 6.61 -2.88 -4.97
CA ASN A 361 6.12 -1.80 -5.85
C ASN A 361 6.36 -2.08 -7.35
N THR A 362 7.56 -2.50 -7.73
CA THR A 362 7.89 -2.74 -9.15
C THR A 362 7.31 -4.06 -9.62
N ALA A 363 7.24 -5.08 -8.76
CA ALA A 363 6.50 -6.31 -9.03
C ALA A 363 5.00 -6.03 -9.23
N TYR A 364 4.39 -5.24 -8.35
CA TYR A 364 3.01 -4.77 -8.47
C TYR A 364 2.78 -4.05 -9.81
N ALA A 365 3.68 -3.16 -10.22
CA ALA A 365 3.58 -2.47 -11.50
C ALA A 365 3.53 -3.44 -12.71
N VAL A 366 4.34 -4.50 -12.70
CA VAL A 366 4.30 -5.54 -13.74
C VAL A 366 2.98 -6.32 -13.69
N LEU A 367 2.49 -6.68 -12.51
CA LEU A 367 1.17 -7.33 -12.36
C LEU A 367 0.04 -6.46 -12.92
N GLN A 368 0.03 -5.16 -12.61
CA GLN A 368 -0.94 -4.22 -13.18
C GLN A 368 -0.85 -4.15 -14.70
N GLY A 369 0.37 -4.19 -15.26
CA GLY A 369 0.60 -4.24 -16.69
C GLY A 369 0.10 -5.52 -17.35
N LEU A 370 0.41 -6.69 -16.78
CA LEU A 370 -0.06 -7.98 -17.29
C LEU A 370 -1.60 -8.05 -17.29
N ALA A 371 -2.24 -7.59 -16.20
CA ALA A 371 -3.69 -7.52 -16.10
C ALA A 371 -4.29 -6.56 -17.14
N ARG A 372 -3.65 -5.40 -17.37
CA ARG A 372 -4.07 -4.41 -18.39
C ARG A 372 -4.09 -5.01 -19.80
N HIS A 373 -3.19 -5.95 -20.09
CA HIS A 373 -3.11 -6.68 -21.36
C HIS A 373 -3.92 -7.99 -21.37
N GLY A 374 -4.70 -8.29 -20.33
CA GLY A 374 -5.60 -9.45 -20.27
C GLY A 374 -4.94 -10.77 -19.86
N TYR A 375 -3.69 -10.77 -19.41
CA TYR A 375 -2.99 -11.97 -18.93
C TYR A 375 -3.37 -12.31 -17.48
N LEU A 376 -4.65 -12.59 -17.26
CA LEU A 376 -5.24 -12.69 -15.90
C LEU A 376 -4.76 -13.93 -15.13
N GLU A 377 -4.61 -15.08 -15.78
CA GLU A 377 -4.11 -16.32 -15.14
C GLU A 377 -2.64 -16.16 -14.72
N GLU A 378 -1.79 -15.61 -15.61
CA GLU A 378 -0.40 -15.31 -15.31
C GLU A 378 -0.27 -14.28 -14.18
N THR A 379 -1.09 -13.22 -14.22
CA THR A 379 -1.14 -12.22 -13.15
C THR A 379 -1.51 -12.87 -11.82
N ALA A 380 -2.53 -13.73 -11.79
CA ALA A 380 -2.97 -14.43 -10.58
C ALA A 380 -1.88 -15.37 -10.02
N SER A 381 -1.22 -16.14 -10.88
CA SER A 381 -0.13 -17.04 -10.46
C SER A 381 1.04 -16.26 -9.86
N LEU A 382 1.51 -15.22 -10.54
CA LEU A 382 2.60 -14.37 -10.03
C LEU A 382 2.19 -13.64 -8.73
N ALA A 383 0.97 -13.11 -8.67
CA ALA A 383 0.43 -12.47 -7.47
C ALA A 383 0.39 -13.42 -6.27
N TYR A 384 -0.13 -14.64 -6.46
CA TYR A 384 -0.23 -15.64 -5.40
C TYR A 384 1.16 -16.02 -4.85
N ARG A 385 2.13 -16.30 -5.73
CA ARG A 385 3.51 -16.62 -5.31
C ARG A 385 4.21 -15.45 -4.62
N LEU A 386 3.98 -14.23 -5.09
CA LEU A 386 4.54 -13.02 -4.49
C LEU A 386 4.01 -12.81 -3.06
N CYS A 387 2.69 -12.89 -2.87
CA CYS A 387 2.07 -12.80 -1.55
C CYS A 387 2.54 -13.94 -0.62
N ASP A 388 2.53 -15.19 -1.10
CA ASP A 388 3.01 -16.36 -0.33
C ASP A 388 4.46 -16.17 0.14
N GLY A 389 5.34 -15.70 -0.74
CA GLY A 389 6.74 -15.46 -0.43
C GLY A 389 6.96 -14.41 0.66
N VAL A 390 6.24 -13.28 0.58
CA VAL A 390 6.31 -12.22 1.59
C VAL A 390 5.74 -12.68 2.93
N TYR A 391 4.59 -13.36 2.93
CA TYR A 391 3.97 -13.83 4.17
C TYR A 391 4.78 -14.95 4.84
N ARG A 392 5.39 -15.87 4.07
CA ARG A 392 6.35 -16.84 4.62
C ARG A 392 7.57 -16.17 5.23
N THR A 393 8.11 -15.15 4.56
CA THR A 393 9.21 -14.34 5.12
C THR A 393 8.81 -13.67 6.43
N PHE A 394 7.60 -13.15 6.53
CA PHE A 394 7.05 -12.67 7.78
C PHE A 394 6.90 -13.79 8.83
N GLY A 395 6.46 -14.98 8.44
CA GLY A 395 6.37 -16.14 9.34
C GLY A 395 7.71 -16.51 9.96
N GLU A 396 8.79 -16.50 9.16
CA GLU A 396 10.14 -16.83 9.62
C GLU A 396 10.82 -15.69 10.39
N CYS A 397 10.71 -14.46 9.89
CA CYS A 397 11.45 -13.31 10.41
C CYS A 397 10.66 -12.46 11.40
N ARG A 398 9.33 -12.63 11.47
CA ARG A 398 8.35 -11.84 12.24
C ARG A 398 8.37 -10.33 11.94
N ARG A 399 8.83 -9.95 10.75
CA ARG A 399 9.06 -8.56 10.31
C ARG A 399 8.85 -8.43 8.81
N PHE A 400 8.43 -7.24 8.36
CA PHE A 400 8.36 -6.88 6.95
C PHE A 400 9.58 -6.08 6.52
N PHE A 401 10.06 -6.32 5.31
CA PHE A 401 11.26 -5.70 4.75
C PHE A 401 10.95 -4.92 3.47
N GLU A 402 11.85 -4.01 3.10
CA GLU A 402 11.80 -3.26 1.84
C GLU A 402 11.91 -4.14 0.59
N PHE A 403 12.61 -5.29 0.68
CA PHE A 403 12.78 -6.22 -0.43
C PHE A 403 13.04 -7.65 0.05
N TYR A 404 12.84 -8.61 -0.85
CA TYR A 404 12.77 -10.04 -0.57
C TYR A 404 13.70 -10.87 -1.46
N ASP A 405 14.12 -12.03 -0.95
CA ASP A 405 14.96 -12.96 -1.71
C ASP A 405 14.12 -13.65 -2.81
N PRO A 406 14.61 -13.73 -4.05
CA PRO A 406 13.86 -14.34 -5.15
C PRO A 406 13.75 -15.87 -5.05
N ASP A 407 14.55 -16.51 -4.18
CA ASP A 407 14.70 -17.96 -4.04
C ASP A 407 14.31 -18.50 -2.67
N ARG A 408 14.30 -17.63 -1.64
CA ARG A 408 14.16 -18.00 -0.23
C ARG A 408 13.06 -17.18 0.45
N TYR A 409 12.61 -17.68 1.60
CA TYR A 409 11.64 -16.99 2.45
C TYR A 409 12.33 -16.38 3.69
N ASP A 410 13.61 -16.01 3.54
CA ASP A 410 14.43 -15.38 4.58
C ASP A 410 15.25 -14.23 3.98
N ILE A 411 16.06 -13.57 4.81
CA ILE A 411 16.95 -12.46 4.41
C ILE A 411 18.44 -12.80 4.55
N GLU A 412 18.79 -14.07 4.76
CA GLU A 412 20.14 -14.49 5.15
C GLU A 412 21.18 -14.20 4.06
N GLU A 413 20.79 -14.37 2.80
CA GLU A 413 21.67 -14.18 1.63
C GLU A 413 21.56 -12.78 1.01
N LEU A 414 20.67 -11.94 1.52
CA LEU A 414 20.46 -10.59 1.00
C LEU A 414 21.55 -9.62 1.48
N GLY A 415 22.08 -8.84 0.54
CA GLY A 415 22.92 -7.68 0.78
C GLY A 415 22.17 -6.37 0.60
N ARG A 416 22.75 -5.30 1.15
CA ARG A 416 22.32 -3.91 0.89
C ARG A 416 23.53 -3.03 0.62
N LYS A 417 23.67 -2.59 -0.64
CA LYS A 417 24.67 -1.63 -1.13
C LYS A 417 26.09 -2.07 -0.82
N ALA A 418 26.43 -3.29 -1.21
CA ALA A 418 27.74 -3.89 -0.92
C ALA A 418 28.86 -3.01 -1.52
N GLY A 419 29.61 -2.32 -0.64
CA GLY A 419 30.66 -1.37 -1.04
C GLY A 419 30.47 0.05 -0.49
N ASN A 420 29.26 0.41 -0.06
CA ASN A 420 28.97 1.74 0.49
C ASN A 420 29.16 1.77 2.02
N ARG A 421 30.40 2.01 2.49
CA ARG A 421 30.76 1.99 3.91
C ARG A 421 29.94 2.96 4.78
N TRP A 422 29.51 4.10 4.22
CA TRP A 422 28.70 5.09 4.95
C TRP A 422 27.25 4.65 5.15
N LYS A 423 26.62 4.07 4.11
CA LYS A 423 25.26 3.50 4.22
C LYS A 423 25.24 2.27 5.12
N HIS A 424 26.27 1.41 5.04
CA HIS A 424 26.45 0.31 5.98
C HIS A 424 26.50 0.76 7.44
N PHE A 425 27.12 1.90 7.72
CA PHE A 425 27.21 2.43 9.08
C PHE A 425 25.86 2.99 9.61
N THR A 426 25.00 3.52 8.73
CA THR A 426 23.74 4.18 9.12
C THR A 426 22.54 3.24 9.12
N LEU A 427 22.37 2.44 8.07
CA LEU A 427 21.19 1.58 7.83
C LEU A 427 21.52 0.08 7.87
N GLY A 428 22.78 -0.31 8.07
CA GLY A 428 23.20 -1.70 8.09
C GLY A 428 23.49 -2.29 6.71
N SER A 429 23.80 -3.59 6.68
CA SER A 429 24.13 -4.36 5.46
C SER A 429 23.01 -5.27 4.98
N LYS A 430 21.84 -5.21 5.64
CA LYS A 430 20.68 -6.06 5.42
C LYS A 430 19.47 -5.21 5.03
N PRO A 431 18.40 -5.83 4.49
CA PRO A 431 17.15 -5.11 4.22
C PRO A 431 16.63 -4.41 5.48
N VAL A 432 16.11 -3.19 5.32
CA VAL A 432 15.48 -2.45 6.43
C VAL A 432 14.14 -3.10 6.78
N GLY A 433 13.97 -3.47 8.05
CA GLY A 433 12.73 -4.05 8.57
C GLY A 433 11.73 -3.02 9.11
N GLU A 434 10.57 -3.50 9.55
CA GLU A 434 9.36 -2.67 9.83
C GLU A 434 8.92 -1.81 8.64
N PHE A 435 9.19 -2.31 7.44
CA PHE A 435 8.92 -1.60 6.21
C PHE A 435 7.56 -2.02 5.65
N VAL A 436 6.58 -1.14 5.81
CA VAL A 436 5.27 -1.23 5.15
C VAL A 436 5.01 0.10 4.44
N GLY A 437 5.97 0.47 3.58
CA GLY A 437 5.78 1.44 2.52
C GLY A 437 5.08 0.75 1.33
N TRP A 438 5.84 0.45 0.28
CA TRP A 438 5.36 -0.36 -0.84
C TRP A 438 5.12 -1.83 -0.49
N THR A 439 5.79 -2.39 0.52
CA THR A 439 5.62 -3.80 0.89
C THR A 439 4.17 -4.13 1.26
N GLY A 440 3.44 -3.17 1.83
CA GLY A 440 2.02 -3.35 2.15
C GLY A 440 1.13 -3.62 0.94
N LEU A 441 1.60 -3.37 -0.28
CA LEU A 441 0.88 -3.70 -1.50
C LEU A 441 0.59 -5.20 -1.63
N VAL A 442 1.25 -6.10 -0.89
CA VAL A 442 0.85 -7.51 -0.88
C VAL A 442 -0.60 -7.69 -0.41
N ASN A 443 -1.09 -6.88 0.54
CA ASN A 443 -2.51 -6.91 0.91
C ASN A 443 -3.39 -6.32 -0.20
N THR A 444 -2.94 -5.25 -0.85
CA THR A 444 -3.62 -4.69 -2.03
C THR A 444 -3.72 -5.74 -3.15
N ILE A 445 -2.68 -6.55 -3.38
CA ILE A 445 -2.68 -7.63 -4.37
C ILE A 445 -3.65 -8.75 -3.96
N VAL A 446 -3.70 -9.14 -2.69
CA VAL A 446 -4.71 -10.11 -2.21
C VAL A 446 -6.13 -9.60 -2.50
N ILE A 447 -6.43 -8.35 -2.12
CA ILE A 447 -7.78 -7.78 -2.22
C ILE A 447 -8.17 -7.52 -3.69
N GLU A 448 -7.31 -6.85 -4.44
CA GLU A 448 -7.64 -6.39 -5.79
C GLU A 448 -7.35 -7.44 -6.86
N THR A 449 -6.31 -8.26 -6.71
CA THR A 449 -5.96 -9.24 -7.75
C THR A 449 -6.59 -10.59 -7.47
N LEU A 450 -6.33 -11.20 -6.30
CA LEU A 450 -6.76 -12.57 -6.02
C LEU A 450 -8.25 -12.65 -5.70
N VAL A 451 -8.71 -11.82 -4.75
CA VAL A 451 -10.14 -11.67 -4.43
C VAL A 451 -10.87 -10.91 -5.55
N GLY A 452 -10.18 -9.99 -6.22
CA GLY A 452 -10.72 -9.31 -7.38
C GLY A 452 -11.65 -8.15 -7.06
N PHE A 453 -11.58 -7.58 -5.85
CA PHE A 453 -12.47 -6.51 -5.43
C PHE A 453 -11.90 -5.14 -5.82
N HIS A 454 -12.69 -4.35 -6.53
CA HIS A 454 -12.29 -3.02 -7.02
C HIS A 454 -13.43 -2.01 -6.89
N HIS A 455 -13.05 -0.73 -6.87
CA HIS A 455 -13.95 0.36 -7.22
C HIS A 455 -13.67 0.84 -8.65
N VAL A 456 -14.73 1.08 -9.42
CA VAL A 456 -14.67 1.62 -10.79
C VAL A 456 -15.79 2.65 -10.95
N ALA A 457 -15.41 3.92 -11.09
CA ALA A 457 -16.30 5.06 -11.27
C ALA A 457 -17.50 5.07 -10.28
N GLY A 458 -17.19 4.91 -8.99
CA GLY A 458 -18.17 4.87 -7.90
C GLY A 458 -18.86 3.52 -7.70
N ARG A 459 -18.64 2.53 -8.57
CA ARG A 459 -19.23 1.19 -8.46
C ARG A 459 -18.26 0.21 -7.85
N ARG A 460 -18.78 -0.72 -7.04
CA ARG A 460 -18.02 -1.89 -6.55
C ARG A 460 -18.08 -2.99 -7.61
N VAL A 461 -16.93 -3.56 -7.95
CA VAL A 461 -16.76 -4.58 -8.98
C VAL A 461 -16.00 -5.75 -8.39
N LEU A 462 -16.43 -6.98 -8.71
CA LEU A 462 -15.76 -8.21 -8.29
C LEU A 462 -15.34 -9.03 -9.52
N ARG A 463 -14.06 -9.41 -9.57
CA ARG A 463 -13.45 -10.23 -10.63
C ARG A 463 -12.45 -11.21 -10.01
N PRO A 464 -12.93 -12.28 -9.36
CA PRO A 464 -12.08 -13.15 -8.56
C PRO A 464 -11.11 -13.94 -9.45
N LEU A 465 -9.83 -14.00 -9.07
CA LEU A 465 -8.75 -14.63 -9.84
C LEU A 465 -7.85 -15.46 -8.91
N LEU A 466 -8.33 -16.63 -8.49
CA LEU A 466 -7.48 -17.62 -7.84
C LEU A 466 -6.78 -18.50 -8.90
N PRO A 467 -5.45 -18.58 -8.89
CA PRO A 467 -4.71 -19.37 -9.87
C PRO A 467 -4.80 -20.87 -9.55
N LYS A 468 -4.36 -21.73 -10.48
CA LYS A 468 -4.42 -23.20 -10.31
C LYS A 468 -3.61 -23.70 -9.12
N GLU A 469 -2.52 -23.02 -8.79
CA GLU A 469 -1.64 -23.29 -7.65
C GLU A 469 -2.33 -23.03 -6.29
N ALA A 470 -3.47 -22.34 -6.30
CA ALA A 470 -4.35 -22.11 -5.16
C ALA A 470 -5.57 -23.06 -5.17
N GLU A 471 -5.52 -24.18 -5.89
CA GLU A 471 -6.59 -25.19 -5.86
C GLU A 471 -6.82 -25.70 -4.43
N GLY A 472 -8.10 -25.76 -4.03
CA GLY A 472 -8.51 -26.10 -2.67
C GLY A 472 -8.38 -24.96 -1.65
N VAL A 473 -7.78 -23.82 -2.01
CA VAL A 473 -7.72 -22.63 -1.14
C VAL A 473 -9.05 -21.88 -1.22
N ALA A 474 -9.61 -21.56 -0.07
CA ALA A 474 -10.67 -20.56 0.08
C ALA A 474 -10.14 -19.36 0.85
N MET A 475 -10.29 -18.15 0.30
CA MET A 475 -9.91 -16.88 0.93
C MET A 475 -11.17 -16.09 1.28
N ASN A 476 -11.31 -15.70 2.54
CA ASN A 476 -12.39 -14.84 3.00
C ASN A 476 -11.82 -13.51 3.47
N VAL A 477 -12.09 -12.42 2.76
CA VAL A 477 -11.66 -11.07 3.11
C VAL A 477 -12.83 -10.27 3.65
N ARG A 478 -12.71 -9.80 4.89
CA ARG A 478 -13.60 -8.80 5.50
C ARG A 478 -13.07 -7.40 5.25
N LEU A 479 -13.92 -6.53 4.72
CA LEU A 479 -13.65 -5.12 4.41
C LEU A 479 -14.58 -4.21 5.23
N PRO A 480 -14.21 -3.82 6.47
CA PRO A 480 -15.10 -3.09 7.37
C PRO A 480 -15.59 -1.74 6.83
N GLN A 481 -14.75 -1.01 6.08
CA GLN A 481 -15.14 0.24 5.44
C GLN A 481 -16.24 0.04 4.38
N GLU A 482 -16.19 -1.07 3.65
CA GLU A 482 -17.19 -1.41 2.63
C GLU A 482 -18.44 -2.06 3.24
N GLY A 483 -18.33 -2.57 4.47
CA GLY A 483 -19.34 -3.41 5.12
C GLY A 483 -19.52 -4.75 4.41
N LEU A 484 -18.46 -5.33 3.83
CA LEU A 484 -18.53 -6.56 3.03
C LEU A 484 -17.59 -7.65 3.56
N ASP A 485 -18.08 -8.88 3.55
CA ASP A 485 -17.29 -10.12 3.68
C ASP A 485 -17.32 -10.85 2.31
N ILE A 486 -16.15 -11.07 1.71
CA ILE A 486 -16.00 -11.64 0.37
C ILE A 486 -15.19 -12.93 0.45
N MET A 487 -15.84 -14.05 0.16
CA MET A 487 -15.19 -15.35 0.05
C MET A 487 -14.94 -15.70 -1.42
N VAL A 488 -13.72 -16.11 -1.76
CA VAL A 488 -13.34 -16.62 -3.08
C VAL A 488 -12.70 -17.99 -2.94
N GLU A 489 -13.07 -18.92 -3.82
CA GLU A 489 -12.52 -20.28 -3.84
C GLU A 489 -12.44 -20.80 -5.28
N ARG A 490 -11.49 -21.71 -5.52
CA ARG A 490 -11.30 -22.33 -6.84
C ARG A 490 -11.87 -23.74 -6.84
N GLU A 491 -12.76 -24.01 -7.80
CA GLU A 491 -13.33 -25.34 -8.08
C GLU A 491 -12.98 -25.75 -9.53
N GLY A 492 -11.89 -26.51 -9.69
CA GLY A 492 -11.38 -26.92 -11.00
C GLY A 492 -10.97 -25.72 -11.87
N ASP A 493 -11.67 -25.50 -12.98
CA ASP A 493 -11.42 -24.37 -13.90
C ASP A 493 -12.25 -23.11 -13.56
N ARG A 494 -13.09 -23.16 -12.52
CA ARG A 494 -13.94 -22.04 -12.10
C ARG A 494 -13.43 -21.41 -10.82
N VAL A 495 -13.60 -20.10 -10.71
CA VAL A 495 -13.43 -19.38 -9.45
C VAL A 495 -14.81 -18.89 -9.02
N LEU A 496 -15.23 -19.31 -7.83
CA LEU A 496 -16.49 -18.90 -7.23
C LEU A 496 -16.23 -17.76 -6.24
N ALA A 497 -17.19 -16.85 -6.14
CA ALA A 497 -17.17 -15.80 -5.14
C ALA A 497 -18.55 -15.67 -4.47
N THR A 498 -18.53 -15.57 -3.15
CA THR A 498 -19.71 -15.27 -2.32
C THR A 498 -19.48 -13.95 -1.63
N VAL A 499 -20.41 -13.00 -1.80
CA VAL A 499 -20.39 -11.70 -1.13
C VAL A 499 -21.51 -11.66 -0.10
N ARG A 500 -21.18 -11.22 1.11
CA ARG A 500 -22.13 -11.00 2.19
C ARG A 500 -21.91 -9.61 2.77
N ASP A 501 -22.97 -9.01 3.31
CA ASP A 501 -22.80 -7.85 4.18
C ASP A 501 -22.07 -8.30 5.46
N SER A 502 -21.04 -7.57 5.88
CA SER A 502 -20.30 -7.89 7.10
C SER A 502 -21.22 -7.88 8.31
N ALA A 503 -21.02 -8.83 9.21
CA ALA A 503 -21.74 -8.87 10.47
C ALA A 503 -21.49 -7.58 11.27
N MET A 504 -22.54 -6.78 11.49
CA MET A 504 -22.54 -5.63 12.38
C MET A 504 -22.79 -6.02 13.83
N LYS A 505 -22.34 -5.17 14.76
CA LYS A 505 -22.70 -5.23 16.18
C LYS A 505 -23.76 -4.18 16.48
N PHE A 506 -24.94 -4.62 16.91
CA PHE A 506 -26.03 -3.75 17.37
C PHE A 506 -25.95 -3.58 18.88
N CYS A 507 -25.89 -2.36 19.37
CA CYS A 507 -25.93 -2.09 20.81
C CYS A 507 -27.24 -1.41 21.20
N ASP A 508 -27.97 -2.00 22.15
CA ASP A 508 -29.05 -1.33 22.88
C ASP A 508 -28.57 -0.96 24.29
N ILE A 509 -28.74 0.31 24.66
CA ILE A 509 -28.45 0.81 26.01
C ILE A 509 -29.77 1.27 26.61
N THR A 510 -30.22 0.65 27.70
CA THR A 510 -31.52 0.96 28.29
C THR A 510 -31.54 0.84 29.80
N LEU A 511 -32.29 1.72 30.44
CA LEU A 511 -32.60 1.63 31.88
C LEU A 511 -33.76 0.67 32.16
N SER A 512 -34.53 0.34 31.12
CA SER A 512 -35.85 -0.29 31.22
C SER A 512 -35.85 -1.74 30.76
N TYR A 513 -34.88 -2.51 31.26
CA TYR A 513 -34.76 -3.94 31.03
C TYR A 513 -34.56 -4.64 32.38
N THR A 514 -35.67 -5.14 32.92
CA THR A 514 -35.75 -5.83 34.21
C THR A 514 -36.63 -7.06 34.10
N GLU A 515 -36.60 -7.93 35.11
CA GLU A 515 -37.45 -9.13 35.14
C GLU A 515 -38.93 -8.84 34.94
N THR A 516 -39.41 -7.70 35.43
CA THR A 516 -40.81 -7.26 35.39
C THR A 516 -41.10 -6.21 34.32
N SER A 517 -40.11 -5.79 33.53
CA SER A 517 -40.31 -4.81 32.46
C SER A 517 -41.09 -5.41 31.30
N GLY A 518 -42.06 -4.66 30.79
CA GLY A 518 -42.92 -5.06 29.66
C GLY A 518 -42.30 -4.72 28.30
N GLY A 519 -42.93 -3.79 27.58
CA GLY A 519 -42.71 -3.56 26.14
C GLY A 519 -41.26 -3.37 25.67
N ILE A 520 -40.39 -2.72 26.44
CA ILE A 520 -38.98 -2.51 26.05
C ILE A 520 -38.20 -3.82 26.07
N ARG A 521 -38.36 -4.63 27.13
CA ARG A 521 -37.73 -5.95 27.19
C ARG A 521 -38.27 -6.87 26.11
N THR A 522 -39.60 -6.93 25.94
CA THR A 522 -40.21 -7.72 24.86
C THR A 522 -39.68 -7.33 23.49
N TYR A 523 -39.52 -6.03 23.22
CA TYR A 523 -38.95 -5.54 21.97
C TYR A 523 -37.48 -5.96 21.79
N ILE A 524 -36.64 -5.79 22.82
CA ILE A 524 -35.21 -6.16 22.76
C ILE A 524 -35.05 -7.67 22.61
N ASP A 525 -35.83 -8.47 23.34
CA ASP A 525 -35.80 -9.94 23.25
C ASP A 525 -36.23 -10.40 21.85
N ALA A 526 -37.31 -9.83 21.29
CA ALA A 526 -37.75 -10.12 19.93
C ALA A 526 -36.73 -9.66 18.88
N LYS A 527 -36.07 -8.52 19.07
CA LYS A 527 -34.98 -8.04 18.21
C LYS A 527 -33.80 -9.01 18.24
N ARG A 528 -33.38 -9.47 19.43
CA ARG A 528 -32.32 -10.47 19.60
C ARG A 528 -32.67 -11.79 18.91
N GLU A 529 -33.89 -12.29 19.12
CA GLU A 529 -34.39 -13.49 18.48
C GLU A 529 -34.40 -13.35 16.94
N TYR A 530 -34.82 -12.19 16.43
CA TYR A 530 -34.78 -11.89 15.00
C TYR A 530 -33.35 -11.90 14.46
N LEU A 531 -32.42 -11.18 15.10
CA LEU A 531 -31.01 -11.14 14.70
C LEU A 531 -30.37 -12.53 14.71
N ASN A 532 -30.61 -13.33 15.76
CA ASN A 532 -30.09 -14.69 15.86
C ASN A 532 -30.60 -15.62 14.76
N ARG A 533 -31.85 -15.44 14.31
CA ARG A 533 -32.48 -16.33 13.31
C ARG A 533 -32.22 -15.92 11.87
N HIS A 534 -32.06 -14.63 11.60
CA HIS A 534 -32.11 -14.10 10.23
C HIS A 534 -30.83 -13.43 9.77
N THR A 535 -29.87 -13.17 10.67
CA THR A 535 -28.62 -12.48 10.33
C THR A 535 -27.43 -13.11 11.05
N ASP A 536 -26.22 -12.71 10.67
CA ASP A 536 -24.98 -13.08 11.37
C ASP A 536 -24.50 -11.98 12.35
N HIS A 537 -25.34 -10.96 12.59
CA HIS A 537 -25.02 -9.81 13.45
C HIS A 537 -24.87 -10.17 14.93
N GLU A 538 -24.04 -9.42 15.64
CA GLU A 538 -23.91 -9.49 17.09
C GLU A 538 -24.87 -8.50 17.77
N HIS A 539 -25.33 -8.83 18.98
CA HIS A 539 -26.15 -7.91 19.78
C HIS A 539 -25.61 -7.71 21.19
N VAL A 540 -25.23 -6.48 21.51
CA VAL A 540 -24.81 -6.06 22.85
C VAL A 540 -25.97 -5.33 23.53
N LEU A 541 -26.30 -5.74 24.75
CA LEU A 541 -27.28 -5.07 25.60
C LEU A 541 -26.56 -4.53 26.83
N ILE A 542 -26.62 -3.23 27.07
CA ILE A 542 -26.07 -2.60 28.26
C ILE A 542 -27.22 -2.13 29.15
N VAL A 543 -27.28 -2.67 30.37
CA VAL A 543 -28.38 -2.45 31.32
C VAL A 543 -27.84 -2.17 32.72
N PRO A 544 -28.54 -1.39 33.55
CA PRO A 544 -28.10 -1.16 34.91
C PRO A 544 -28.42 -2.38 35.78
N GLY A 545 -27.42 -2.89 36.50
CA GLY A 545 -27.49 -4.07 37.35
C GLY A 545 -27.24 -3.76 38.83
N GLU A 546 -27.41 -4.77 39.68
CA GLU A 546 -26.98 -4.70 41.08
C GLU A 546 -25.45 -4.73 41.20
N THR A 547 -24.82 -5.59 40.40
CA THR A 547 -23.38 -5.80 40.32
C THR A 547 -22.92 -5.65 38.88
N ASP A 548 -21.60 -5.57 38.70
CA ASP A 548 -20.99 -5.62 37.38
C ASP A 548 -20.93 -7.07 36.91
N GLU A 549 -21.60 -7.38 35.81
CA GLU A 549 -21.68 -8.73 35.26
C GLU A 549 -21.75 -8.67 33.74
N VAL A 550 -21.10 -9.64 33.08
CA VAL A 550 -21.16 -9.81 31.62
C VAL A 550 -21.63 -11.22 31.33
N ILE A 551 -22.75 -11.35 30.63
CA ILE A 551 -23.36 -12.62 30.23
C ILE A 551 -23.25 -12.73 28.72
N ALA A 552 -22.58 -13.77 28.23
CA ALA A 552 -22.42 -14.06 26.80
C ALA A 552 -23.18 -15.33 26.42
N GLU A 553 -24.07 -15.23 25.43
CA GLU A 553 -24.91 -16.32 24.92
C GLU A 553 -24.86 -16.33 23.38
N GLY A 554 -23.95 -17.14 22.83
CA GLY A 554 -23.70 -17.19 21.39
C GLY A 554 -23.22 -15.84 20.86
N ARG A 555 -24.01 -15.21 19.99
CA ARG A 555 -23.74 -13.88 19.39
C ARG A 555 -24.32 -12.70 20.19
N ASN A 556 -24.85 -12.96 21.38
CA ASN A 556 -25.44 -11.94 22.24
C ASN A 556 -24.61 -11.74 23.51
N THR A 557 -24.36 -10.49 23.87
CA THR A 557 -23.71 -10.13 25.14
C THR A 557 -24.59 -9.18 25.92
N THR A 558 -24.75 -9.40 27.21
CA THR A 558 -25.46 -8.50 28.14
C THR A 558 -24.49 -8.01 29.19
N HIS A 559 -24.28 -6.69 29.27
CA HIS A 559 -23.49 -6.04 30.32
C HIS A 559 -24.43 -5.44 31.35
N HIS A 560 -24.39 -5.99 32.56
CA HIS A 560 -24.97 -5.39 33.74
C HIS A 560 -23.94 -4.46 34.39
N ILE A 561 -24.29 -3.19 34.53
CA ILE A 561 -23.42 -2.19 35.16
C ILE A 561 -23.98 -1.84 36.53
N ALA A 562 -23.21 -2.08 37.58
CA ALA A 562 -23.57 -1.81 38.97
C ALA A 562 -24.07 -0.37 39.13
N SER A 563 -25.35 -0.23 39.45
CA SER A 563 -26.09 1.03 39.39
C SER A 563 -27.08 1.14 40.55
N PRO A 564 -27.21 2.32 41.19
CA PRO A 564 -28.19 2.52 42.25
C PRO A 564 -29.62 2.52 41.68
N TYR A 565 -30.60 2.23 42.54
CA TYR A 565 -32.01 2.39 42.18
C TYR A 565 -32.33 3.84 41.85
N LEU A 566 -33.21 4.03 40.87
CA LEU A 566 -33.83 5.31 40.61
C LEU A 566 -34.81 5.62 41.76
N PRO A 567 -34.66 6.75 42.48
CA PRO A 567 -35.48 7.05 43.65
C PRO A 567 -36.99 7.00 43.35
N GLY A 568 -37.74 6.21 44.12
CA GLY A 568 -39.19 6.05 43.93
C GLY A 568 -39.61 5.19 42.74
N CYS A 569 -38.68 4.64 41.97
CA CYS A 569 -38.95 3.94 40.70
C CYS A 569 -38.39 2.52 40.67
N LYS A 570 -38.39 1.78 41.79
CA LYS A 570 -38.04 0.35 41.77
C LYS A 570 -38.92 -0.40 40.75
N PRO A 571 -38.38 -1.33 39.96
CA PRO A 571 -37.03 -1.90 40.03
C PRO A 571 -35.97 -1.16 39.19
N TYR A 572 -36.29 -0.02 38.56
CA TYR A 572 -35.37 0.65 37.66
C TYR A 572 -34.15 1.24 38.39
N ARG A 573 -33.00 1.15 37.73
CA ARG A 573 -31.71 1.65 38.19
C ARG A 573 -31.20 2.70 37.21
N VAL A 574 -30.27 3.55 37.64
CA VAL A 574 -29.74 4.64 36.80
C VAL A 574 -28.25 4.45 36.53
N PHE A 575 -27.86 4.57 35.26
CA PHE A 575 -26.46 4.63 34.90
C PHE A 575 -25.79 5.85 35.53
N TRP A 576 -24.70 5.62 36.24
CA TRP A 576 -23.93 6.66 36.94
C TRP A 576 -22.43 6.52 36.73
N ARG A 577 -22.00 5.48 36.00
CA ARG A 577 -20.60 5.15 35.69
C ARG A 577 -20.41 5.05 34.17
N PRO A 578 -20.29 6.19 33.46
CA PRO A 578 -20.19 6.23 32.01
C PRO A 578 -18.91 5.57 31.47
N ASP A 579 -17.84 5.50 32.27
CA ASP A 579 -16.60 4.78 31.97
C ASP A 579 -16.87 3.29 31.71
N LYS A 580 -17.78 2.68 32.48
CA LYS A 580 -18.14 1.26 32.35
C LYS A 580 -19.06 0.99 31.18
N ILE A 581 -19.89 1.96 30.79
CA ILE A 581 -20.65 1.90 29.54
C ILE A 581 -19.69 1.94 28.35
N LYS A 582 -18.70 2.84 28.39
CA LYS A 582 -17.69 2.92 27.34
C LYS A 582 -16.90 1.62 27.21
N GLN A 583 -16.47 1.04 28.34
CA GLN A 583 -15.78 -0.25 28.36
C GLN A 583 -16.62 -1.40 27.77
N ALA A 584 -17.95 -1.34 27.84
CA ALA A 584 -18.84 -2.34 27.25
C ALA A 584 -19.10 -2.13 25.74
N LEU A 585 -18.71 -0.96 25.20
CA LEU A 585 -18.82 -0.63 23.77
C LEU A 585 -17.53 -0.87 22.99
N ASP A 586 -16.38 -0.83 23.69
CA ASP A 586 -15.06 -1.22 23.17
C ASP A 586 -14.94 -2.75 23.05
#